data_AF-A0A7V3W1V8-F1
#
_entry.id   AF-A0A7V3W1V8-F1
#
_cell.length_a   1.000
_cell.length_b   1.000
_cell.length_c   1.000
_cell.angle_alpha   90.00
_cell.angle_beta   90.00
_cell.angle_gamma   90.00
#
_symmetry.space_group_name_H-M   'P 1'
#
loop_
_entity.id
_entity.type
_entity.pdbx_description
1 polymer ?
#
loop_
_entity_poly.entity_id
_entity_poly.type
_entity_poly.pdbx_seq_one_letter_code
_entity_poly.pdbx_strand_id
1 'polypeptide(L)'
;LDEAEKFYREAIRLRGDYSEAYNNLGTVYLRQNRLDEAIGMFRKALENLYYATPELAYYNLGRAHEEKGEEDKAIEVYEMAIELRRPYLDPYGRLGLLYEKRGKYREALRVFQELASQLEKKDPKKARNEEELRENRASLAGAYYHQGLCFQKLGRREEAREALERALELAPDGQMKRTVKQALDSISRR
;
A
#
# COMPACT_ATOMS: atom_id res chain seq x y z
N LEU A 1 -23.19 1.96 7.58
CA LEU A 1 -22.48 3.00 6.80
C LEU A 1 -23.22 4.32 6.88
N ASP A 2 -24.55 4.29 6.76
CA ASP A 2 -25.40 5.50 6.77
C ASP A 2 -25.39 6.28 8.09
N GLU A 3 -25.31 5.59 9.24
CA GLU A 3 -25.13 6.27 10.54
C GLU A 3 -23.76 6.95 10.64
N ALA A 4 -22.70 6.29 10.21
CA ALA A 4 -21.35 6.86 10.20
C ALA A 4 -21.27 8.10 9.30
N GLU A 5 -21.92 8.06 8.12
CA GLU A 5 -22.05 9.24 7.26
C GLU A 5 -22.71 10.41 8.00
N LYS A 6 -23.83 10.18 8.69
CA LYS A 6 -24.51 11.22 9.47
C LYS A 6 -23.61 11.82 10.55
N PHE A 7 -22.91 10.98 11.30
CA PHE A 7 -21.99 11.43 12.35
C PHE A 7 -20.84 12.29 11.80
N TYR A 8 -20.18 11.86 10.71
CA TYR A 8 -19.09 12.64 10.14
C TYR A 8 -19.56 13.94 9.48
N ARG A 9 -20.74 13.94 8.85
CA ARG A 9 -21.36 15.18 8.35
C ARG A 9 -21.65 16.16 9.49
N GLU A 10 -22.14 15.67 10.63
CA GLU A 10 -22.37 16.52 11.80
C GLU A 10 -21.05 17.03 12.40
N ALA A 11 -20.02 16.20 12.47
CA ALA A 11 -18.69 16.62 12.92
C ALA A 11 -18.11 17.74 12.04
N ILE A 12 -18.27 17.63 10.71
CA ILE A 12 -17.88 18.67 9.74
C ILE A 12 -18.73 19.93 9.92
N ARG A 13 -20.04 19.79 10.19
CA ARG A 13 -20.93 20.94 10.44
C ARG A 13 -20.50 21.73 11.69
N LEU A 14 -20.11 21.02 12.75
CA LEU A 14 -19.65 21.62 14.00
C LEU A 14 -18.23 22.19 13.87
N ARG A 15 -17.37 21.53 13.08
CA ARG A 15 -15.99 21.94 12.84
C ARG A 15 -15.62 21.73 11.36
N GLY A 16 -15.80 22.79 10.57
CA GLY A 16 -15.64 22.76 9.12
C GLY A 16 -14.20 22.51 8.64
N ASP A 17 -13.22 22.64 9.51
CA ASP A 17 -11.79 22.44 9.27
C ASP A 17 -11.28 21.09 9.83
N TYR A 18 -12.19 20.17 10.18
CA TYR A 18 -11.83 18.87 10.74
C TYR A 18 -11.42 17.85 9.68
N SER A 19 -10.14 17.85 9.34
CA SER A 19 -9.52 17.00 8.31
C SER A 19 -9.81 15.50 8.49
N GLU A 20 -9.76 15.00 9.72
CA GLU A 20 -10.02 13.58 10.01
C GLU A 20 -11.48 13.20 9.73
N ALA A 21 -12.44 14.07 10.01
CA ALA A 21 -13.84 13.81 9.68
C ALA A 21 -14.06 13.76 8.17
N TYR A 22 -13.37 14.60 7.39
CA TYR A 22 -13.38 14.49 5.93
C TYR A 22 -12.76 13.17 5.46
N ASN A 23 -11.60 12.77 5.97
CA ASN A 23 -10.98 11.49 5.61
C ASN A 23 -11.90 10.29 5.95
N ASN A 24 -12.53 10.31 7.11
CA ASN A 24 -13.43 9.23 7.51
C ASN A 24 -14.73 9.22 6.70
N LEU A 25 -15.30 10.39 6.38
CA LEU A 25 -16.43 10.48 5.47
C LEU A 25 -16.08 9.97 4.06
N GLY A 26 -14.90 10.31 3.55
CA GLY A 26 -14.38 9.77 2.29
C GLY A 26 -14.26 8.24 2.32
N THR A 27 -13.80 7.68 3.44
CA THR A 27 -13.73 6.23 3.64
C THR A 27 -15.12 5.57 3.64
N VAL A 28 -16.13 6.24 4.22
CA VAL A 28 -17.53 5.77 4.15
C VAL A 28 -18.02 5.75 2.70
N TYR A 29 -17.78 6.82 1.94
CA TYR A 29 -18.15 6.88 0.53
C TYR A 29 -17.43 5.85 -0.34
N LEU A 30 -16.13 5.64 -0.09
CA LEU A 30 -15.35 4.60 -0.77
C LEU A 30 -15.98 3.22 -0.57
N ARG A 31 -16.33 2.87 0.69
CA ARG A 31 -17.01 1.60 1.01
C ARG A 31 -18.41 1.47 0.41
N GLN A 32 -19.08 2.59 0.13
CA GLN A 32 -20.36 2.64 -0.58
C GLN A 32 -20.19 2.69 -2.11
N ASN A 33 -18.96 2.57 -2.63
CA ASN A 33 -18.63 2.72 -4.06
C ASN A 33 -19.02 4.10 -4.65
N ARG A 34 -19.12 5.13 -3.80
CA ARG A 34 -19.38 6.54 -4.18
C ARG A 34 -18.05 7.25 -4.41
N LEU A 35 -17.35 6.84 -5.47
CA LEU A 35 -15.93 7.15 -5.66
C LEU A 35 -15.65 8.65 -5.83
N ASP A 36 -16.48 9.38 -6.57
CA ASP A 36 -16.29 10.84 -6.76
C ASP A 36 -16.47 11.62 -5.46
N GLU A 37 -17.45 11.22 -4.64
CA GLU A 37 -17.67 11.83 -3.33
C GLU A 37 -16.51 11.49 -2.38
N ALA A 38 -16.01 10.25 -2.42
CA ALA A 38 -14.83 9.84 -1.67
C ALA A 38 -13.60 10.70 -2.01
N ILE A 39 -13.28 10.83 -3.31
CA ILE A 39 -12.19 11.67 -3.82
C ILE A 39 -12.36 13.12 -3.33
N GLY A 40 -13.57 13.69 -3.43
CA GLY A 40 -13.85 15.03 -2.96
C GLY A 40 -13.58 15.21 -1.46
N MET A 41 -13.95 14.23 -0.63
CA MET A 41 -13.71 14.29 0.81
C MET A 41 -12.23 14.10 1.17
N PHE A 42 -11.50 13.20 0.50
CA PHE A 42 -10.06 13.05 0.74
C PHE A 42 -9.28 14.30 0.35
N ARG A 43 -9.66 14.98 -0.74
CA ARG A 43 -9.07 16.28 -1.10
C ARG A 43 -9.32 17.35 -0.03
N LYS A 44 -10.55 17.45 0.49
CA LYS A 44 -10.86 18.34 1.62
C LYS A 44 -10.04 18.01 2.87
N ALA A 45 -9.80 16.72 3.15
CA ALA A 45 -8.94 16.32 4.26
C ALA A 45 -7.49 16.80 4.10
N LEU A 46 -7.02 17.01 2.87
CA LEU A 46 -5.68 17.49 2.54
C LEU A 46 -5.59 19.03 2.48
N GLU A 47 -6.70 19.75 2.41
CA GLU A 47 -6.73 21.22 2.42
C GLU A 47 -6.31 21.82 3.77
N ASN A 48 -6.52 21.09 4.87
CA ASN A 48 -6.08 21.49 6.20
C ASN A 48 -5.22 20.38 6.83
N LEU A 49 -3.93 20.63 6.99
CA LEU A 49 -2.99 19.62 7.52
C LEU A 49 -2.82 19.68 9.05
N TYR A 50 -3.44 20.64 9.73
CA TYR A 50 -3.20 20.89 11.15
C TYR A 50 -3.67 19.73 12.06
N TYR A 51 -4.73 19.02 11.65
CA TYR A 51 -5.24 17.82 12.34
C TYR A 51 -5.20 16.57 11.45
N ALA A 52 -4.50 16.63 10.31
CA ALA A 52 -4.53 15.54 9.34
C ALA A 52 -3.44 14.51 9.60
N THR A 53 -3.74 13.27 9.23
CA THR A 53 -2.77 12.25 8.83
C THR A 53 -2.66 12.30 7.30
N PRO A 54 -1.90 13.26 6.72
CA PRO A 54 -1.86 13.45 5.27
C PRO A 54 -1.46 12.17 4.53
N GLU A 55 -0.58 11.35 5.11
CA GLU A 55 -0.19 10.05 4.57
C GLU A 55 -1.38 9.10 4.36
N LEU A 56 -2.33 9.09 5.29
CA LEU A 56 -3.54 8.26 5.21
C LEU A 56 -4.54 8.85 4.21
N ALA A 57 -4.70 10.17 4.21
CA ALA A 57 -5.58 10.85 3.25
C ALA A 57 -5.09 10.69 1.80
N TYR A 58 -3.79 10.82 1.54
CA TYR A 58 -3.21 10.53 0.23
C TYR A 58 -3.39 9.06 -0.14
N TYR A 59 -3.09 8.10 0.75
CA TYR A 59 -3.31 6.69 0.46
C TYR A 59 -4.76 6.38 0.09
N ASN A 60 -5.73 6.90 0.85
CA ASN A 60 -7.14 6.69 0.56
C ASN A 60 -7.59 7.36 -0.73
N LEU A 61 -7.04 8.54 -1.05
CA LEU A 61 -7.24 9.21 -2.33
C LEU A 61 -6.70 8.38 -3.50
N GLY A 62 -5.50 7.82 -3.35
CA GLY A 62 -4.88 6.94 -4.36
C GLY A 62 -5.73 5.69 -4.58
N ARG A 63 -6.22 5.08 -3.50
CA ARG A 63 -7.16 3.94 -3.55
C ARG A 63 -8.46 4.29 -4.26
N ALA A 64 -9.04 5.45 -3.98
CA ALA A 64 -10.28 5.88 -4.63
C ALA A 64 -10.08 6.08 -6.15
N HIS A 65 -8.93 6.64 -6.55
CA HIS A 65 -8.57 6.73 -7.97
C HIS A 65 -8.35 5.34 -8.61
N GLU A 66 -7.68 4.43 -7.91
CA GLU A 66 -7.46 3.04 -8.37
C GLU A 66 -8.78 2.30 -8.57
N GLU A 67 -9.69 2.35 -7.58
CA GLU A 67 -11.03 1.72 -7.67
C GLU A 67 -11.90 2.36 -8.77
N LYS A 68 -11.65 3.64 -9.10
CA LYS A 68 -12.30 4.34 -10.23
C LYS A 68 -11.68 4.01 -11.59
N GLY A 69 -10.55 3.30 -11.62
CA GLY A 69 -9.79 3.01 -12.84
C GLY A 69 -8.91 4.16 -13.34
N GLU A 70 -8.76 5.22 -12.53
CA GLU A 70 -7.91 6.38 -12.83
C GLU A 70 -6.46 6.12 -12.38
N GLU A 71 -5.84 5.08 -12.95
CA GLU A 71 -4.54 4.56 -12.49
C GLU A 71 -3.40 5.58 -12.49
N ASP A 72 -3.35 6.49 -13.47
CA ASP A 72 -2.30 7.52 -13.53
C ASP A 72 -2.34 8.42 -12.30
N LYS A 73 -3.55 8.82 -11.89
CA LYS A 73 -3.75 9.64 -10.69
C LYS A 73 -3.49 8.84 -9.43
N ALA A 74 -3.82 7.54 -9.41
CA ALA A 74 -3.50 6.68 -8.28
C ALA A 74 -1.98 6.61 -8.05
N ILE A 75 -1.20 6.42 -9.12
CA ILE A 75 0.28 6.44 -9.06
C ILE A 75 0.78 7.76 -8.51
N GLU A 76 0.38 8.89 -9.11
CA GLU A 76 0.80 10.23 -8.67
C GLU A 76 0.52 10.45 -7.17
N VAL A 77 -0.67 10.08 -6.73
CA VAL A 77 -1.10 10.26 -5.33
C VAL A 77 -0.34 9.32 -4.38
N TYR A 78 -0.07 8.07 -4.76
CA TYR A 78 0.74 7.18 -3.93
C TYR A 78 2.20 7.64 -3.84
N GLU A 79 2.76 8.21 -4.91
CA GLU A 79 4.09 8.83 -4.89
C GLU A 79 4.13 10.01 -3.92
N MET A 80 3.14 10.89 -3.95
CA MET A 80 3.01 11.97 -2.95
C MET A 80 2.95 11.44 -1.52
N ALA A 81 2.22 10.35 -1.27
CA ALA A 81 2.15 9.74 0.07
C ALA A 81 3.52 9.25 0.57
N ILE A 82 4.33 8.68 -0.34
CA ILE A 82 5.68 8.19 -0.06
C ILE A 82 6.66 9.35 0.17
N GLU A 83 6.54 10.43 -0.62
CA GLU A 83 7.38 11.63 -0.50
C GLU A 83 7.26 12.35 0.85
N LEU A 84 6.14 12.17 1.56
CA LEU A 84 5.99 12.68 2.92
C LEU A 84 7.00 12.07 3.91
N ARG A 85 7.68 10.97 3.55
CA ARG A 85 8.69 10.26 4.36
C ARG A 85 8.23 9.94 5.79
N ARG A 86 6.93 9.71 5.95
CA ARG A 86 6.33 9.24 7.21
C ARG A 86 6.34 7.71 7.26
N PRO A 87 6.29 7.10 8.46
CA PRO A 87 6.33 5.65 8.63
C PRO A 87 4.99 4.97 8.26
N TYR A 88 4.47 5.25 7.06
CA TYR A 88 3.25 4.68 6.53
C TYR A 88 3.55 3.95 5.22
N LEU A 89 3.37 2.62 5.25
CA LEU A 89 3.96 1.72 4.25
C LEU A 89 2.97 1.18 3.22
N ASP A 90 1.66 1.29 3.49
CA ASP A 90 0.61 0.80 2.59
C ASP A 90 0.71 1.36 1.15
N PRO A 91 1.06 2.66 0.92
CA PRO A 91 1.23 3.19 -0.43
C PRO A 91 2.29 2.47 -1.27
N TYR A 92 3.36 1.97 -0.66
CA TYR A 92 4.45 1.30 -1.38
C TYR A 92 3.96 0.03 -2.06
N GLY A 93 3.19 -0.80 -1.35
CA GLY A 93 2.65 -2.04 -1.91
C GLY A 93 1.74 -1.76 -3.11
N ARG A 94 0.85 -0.77 -3.00
CA ARG A 94 -0.06 -0.38 -4.09
C ARG A 94 0.69 0.19 -5.29
N LEU A 95 1.62 1.10 -5.05
CA LEU A 95 2.43 1.70 -6.10
C LEU A 95 3.28 0.66 -6.84
N GLY A 96 3.93 -0.26 -6.11
CA GLY A 96 4.71 -1.35 -6.68
C GLY A 96 3.87 -2.25 -7.60
N LEU A 97 2.68 -2.65 -7.15
CA LEU A 97 1.75 -3.45 -7.96
C LEU A 97 1.26 -2.72 -9.21
N LEU A 98 0.96 -1.42 -9.12
CA LEU A 98 0.59 -0.61 -10.29
C LEU A 98 1.75 -0.51 -11.30
N TYR A 99 2.98 -0.37 -10.81
CA TYR A 99 4.15 -0.40 -11.68
C TYR A 99 4.38 -1.76 -12.35
N GLU A 100 4.21 -2.87 -11.63
CA GLU A 100 4.26 -4.21 -12.24
C GLU A 100 3.18 -4.41 -13.30
N LYS A 101 1.94 -3.98 -13.03
CA LYS A 101 0.82 -4.05 -13.98
C LYS A 101 1.14 -3.34 -15.28
N ARG A 102 1.91 -2.25 -15.22
CA ARG A 102 2.34 -1.45 -16.38
C ARG A 102 3.66 -1.92 -17.00
N GLY A 103 4.24 -3.01 -16.51
CA GLY A 103 5.53 -3.52 -16.98
C GLY A 103 6.73 -2.63 -16.60
N LYS A 104 6.53 -1.65 -15.70
CA LYS A 104 7.58 -0.77 -15.17
C LYS A 104 8.35 -1.47 -14.05
N TYR A 105 9.01 -2.58 -14.40
CA TYR A 105 9.62 -3.49 -13.42
C TYR A 105 10.79 -2.87 -12.64
N ARG A 106 11.51 -1.89 -13.21
CA ARG A 106 12.58 -1.20 -12.48
C ARG A 106 12.01 -0.28 -11.40
N GLU A 107 10.93 0.43 -11.70
CA GLU A 107 10.23 1.29 -10.78
C GLU A 107 9.57 0.47 -9.66
N ALA A 108 8.86 -0.60 -10.02
CA ALA A 108 8.29 -1.54 -9.06
C ALA A 108 9.36 -2.11 -8.11
N LEU A 109 10.48 -2.57 -8.67
CA LEU A 109 11.60 -3.11 -7.87
C LEU A 109 12.11 -2.10 -6.84
N ARG A 110 12.32 -0.84 -7.23
CA ARG A 110 12.77 0.21 -6.30
C ARG A 110 11.78 0.42 -5.16
N VAL A 111 10.48 0.45 -5.47
CA VAL A 111 9.43 0.64 -4.45
C VAL A 111 9.38 -0.54 -3.48
N PHE A 112 9.46 -1.78 -3.97
CA PHE A 112 9.47 -2.96 -3.10
C PHE A 112 10.76 -3.11 -2.29
N GLN A 113 11.91 -2.65 -2.81
CA GLN A 113 13.16 -2.59 -2.05
C GLN A 113 13.09 -1.59 -0.90
N GLU A 114 12.53 -0.40 -1.15
CA GLU A 114 12.33 0.59 -0.09
C GLU A 114 11.33 0.07 0.96
N LEU A 115 10.23 -0.55 0.54
CA LEU A 115 9.28 -1.19 1.47
C LEU A 115 9.96 -2.23 2.36
N ALA A 116 10.75 -3.14 1.78
CA ALA A 116 11.49 -4.14 2.54
C ALA A 116 12.48 -3.51 3.52
N SER A 117 13.27 -2.52 3.07
CA SER A 117 14.21 -1.76 3.90
C SER A 117 13.53 -1.09 5.10
N GLN A 118 12.36 -0.49 4.91
CA GLN A 118 11.60 0.14 6.00
C GLN A 118 11.02 -0.87 6.97
N LEU A 119 10.54 -2.01 6.49
CA LEU A 119 10.03 -3.10 7.33
C LEU A 119 11.15 -3.76 8.14
N GLU A 120 12.33 -3.95 7.58
CA GLU A 120 13.49 -4.54 8.28
C GLU A 120 14.05 -3.63 9.38
N LYS A 121 13.92 -2.32 9.22
CA LYS A 121 14.29 -1.34 10.27
C LYS A 121 13.32 -1.35 11.46
N LYS A 122 12.12 -1.90 11.32
CA LYS A 122 11.18 -2.01 12.44
C LYS A 122 11.69 -3.08 13.41
N ASP A 123 11.97 -2.67 14.64
CA ASP A 123 12.32 -3.59 15.72
C ASP A 123 11.11 -4.49 16.04
N PRO A 124 11.21 -5.82 15.90
CA PRO A 124 10.14 -6.76 16.23
C PRO A 124 9.62 -6.60 17.66
N LYS A 125 10.47 -6.15 18.60
CA LYS A 125 10.10 -5.91 20.00
C LYS A 125 9.25 -4.67 20.21
N LYS A 126 9.20 -3.78 19.22
CA LYS A 126 8.35 -2.57 19.22
C LYS A 126 6.99 -2.79 18.57
N ALA A 127 6.70 -3.98 18.07
CA ALA A 127 5.36 -4.31 17.59
C ALA A 127 4.36 -4.21 18.74
N ARG A 128 3.18 -3.61 18.49
CA ARG A 128 2.16 -3.42 19.53
C ARG A 128 1.57 -4.74 20.02
N ASN A 129 1.53 -5.75 19.15
CA ASN A 129 1.01 -7.07 19.42
C ASN A 129 1.57 -8.10 18.41
N GLU A 130 1.25 -9.38 18.63
CA GLU A 130 1.66 -10.46 17.72
C GLU A 130 1.03 -10.35 16.32
N GLU A 131 -0.12 -9.69 16.21
CA GLU A 131 -0.79 -9.45 14.93
C GLU A 131 0.02 -8.49 14.05
N GLU A 132 0.43 -7.34 14.57
CA GLU A 132 1.29 -6.39 13.87
C GLU A 132 2.63 -7.05 13.46
N LEU A 133 3.20 -7.90 14.32
CA LEU A 133 4.42 -8.63 13.97
C LEU A 133 4.18 -9.58 12.79
N ARG A 134 3.04 -10.30 12.78
CA ARG A 134 2.65 -11.18 11.67
C ARG A 134 2.38 -10.39 10.39
N GLU A 135 1.71 -9.25 10.48
CA GLU A 135 1.43 -8.35 9.34
C GLU A 135 2.71 -7.78 8.75
N ASN A 136 3.65 -7.30 9.58
CA ASN A 136 4.94 -6.81 9.13
C ASN A 136 5.73 -7.92 8.41
N ARG A 137 5.74 -9.14 8.97
CA ARG A 137 6.40 -10.29 8.36
C ARG A 137 5.75 -10.69 7.03
N ALA A 138 4.41 -10.71 6.96
CA ALA A 138 3.67 -11.01 5.75
C ALA A 138 3.92 -9.97 4.66
N SER A 139 3.93 -8.68 5.03
CA SER A 139 4.24 -7.57 4.12
C SER A 139 5.67 -7.66 3.60
N LEU A 140 6.63 -8.03 4.44
CA LEU A 140 8.01 -8.23 4.05
C LEU A 140 8.16 -9.42 3.10
N ALA A 141 7.46 -10.53 3.36
CA ALA A 141 7.40 -11.66 2.44
C ALA A 141 6.82 -11.23 1.07
N GLY A 142 5.77 -10.42 1.08
CA GLY A 142 5.15 -9.87 -0.14
C GLY A 142 6.12 -9.01 -0.93
N ALA A 143 6.82 -8.08 -0.26
CA ALA A 143 7.83 -7.25 -0.89
C ALA A 143 8.92 -8.08 -1.59
N TYR A 144 9.48 -9.08 -0.90
CA TYR A 144 10.48 -9.98 -1.47
C TYR A 144 9.94 -10.83 -2.63
N TYR A 145 8.70 -11.29 -2.55
CA TYR A 145 8.06 -12.02 -3.63
C TYR A 145 8.00 -11.18 -4.92
N HIS A 146 7.52 -9.94 -4.81
CA HIS A 146 7.41 -9.04 -5.95
C HIS A 146 8.78 -8.55 -6.46
N GLN A 147 9.78 -8.37 -5.58
CA GLN A 147 11.16 -8.15 -6.01
C GLN A 147 11.65 -9.32 -6.90
N GLY A 148 11.38 -10.56 -6.47
CA GLY A 148 11.73 -11.76 -7.25
C GLY A 148 11.08 -11.80 -8.63
N LEU A 149 9.79 -11.48 -8.72
CA LEU A 149 9.09 -11.36 -10.00
C LEU A 149 9.68 -10.26 -10.89
N CYS A 150 9.95 -9.08 -10.32
CA CYS A 150 10.57 -7.97 -11.03
C CYS A 150 11.97 -8.34 -11.56
N PHE A 151 12.83 -8.95 -10.73
CA PHE A 151 14.14 -9.43 -11.15
C PHE A 151 14.04 -10.44 -12.28
N GLN A 152 13.11 -11.39 -12.20
CA GLN A 152 12.87 -12.38 -13.25
C GLN A 152 12.50 -11.71 -14.58
N LYS A 153 11.60 -10.71 -14.54
CA LYS A 153 11.21 -9.93 -15.74
C LYS A 153 12.35 -9.10 -16.31
N LEU A 154 13.30 -8.70 -15.48
CA LEU A 154 14.52 -7.98 -15.87
C LEU A 154 15.67 -8.92 -16.29
N GLY A 155 15.47 -10.23 -16.30
CA GLY A 155 16.50 -11.23 -16.66
C GLY A 155 17.56 -11.48 -15.58
N ARG A 156 17.36 -10.96 -14.37
CA ARG A 156 18.26 -11.04 -13.21
C ARG A 156 17.94 -12.29 -12.39
N ARG A 157 18.36 -13.46 -12.87
CA ARG A 157 17.89 -14.77 -12.37
C ARG A 157 18.37 -15.10 -10.96
N GLU A 158 19.61 -14.83 -10.64
CA GLU A 158 20.15 -15.13 -9.30
C GLU A 158 19.50 -14.24 -8.26
N GLU A 159 19.38 -12.94 -8.51
CA GLU A 159 18.68 -12.02 -7.59
C GLU A 159 17.19 -12.36 -7.46
N ALA A 160 16.57 -12.87 -8.54
CA ALA A 160 15.20 -13.35 -8.48
C ALA A 160 15.06 -14.56 -7.54
N ARG A 161 16.00 -15.52 -7.61
CA ARG A 161 16.02 -16.69 -6.73
C ARG A 161 16.21 -16.27 -5.28
N GLU A 162 17.22 -15.46 -4.99
CA GLU A 162 17.52 -14.97 -3.64
C GLU A 162 16.30 -14.27 -3.00
N ALA A 163 15.66 -13.37 -3.75
CA ALA A 163 14.48 -12.66 -3.26
C ALA A 163 13.31 -13.62 -2.99
N LEU A 164 13.06 -14.60 -3.86
CA LEU A 164 11.99 -15.58 -3.65
C LEU A 164 12.28 -16.55 -2.50
N GLU A 165 13.53 -16.97 -2.29
CA GLU A 165 13.92 -17.77 -1.13
C GLU A 165 13.65 -16.99 0.17
N ARG A 166 14.00 -15.71 0.19
CA ARG A 166 13.69 -14.84 1.32
C ARG A 166 12.18 -14.69 1.56
N ALA A 167 11.40 -14.56 0.49
CA ALA A 167 9.94 -14.55 0.58
C ALA A 167 9.39 -15.87 1.15
N LEU A 168 9.99 -17.02 0.78
CA LEU A 168 9.57 -18.34 1.23
C LEU A 168 9.81 -18.54 2.74
N GLU A 169 10.93 -18.06 3.26
CA GLU A 169 11.26 -18.08 4.69
C GLU A 169 10.27 -17.26 5.52
N LEU A 170 9.81 -16.13 4.98
CA LEU A 170 8.92 -15.19 5.65
C LEU A 170 7.45 -15.49 5.44
N ALA A 171 7.10 -16.38 4.52
CA ALA A 171 5.72 -16.66 4.11
C ALA A 171 4.80 -16.98 5.32
N PRO A 172 3.68 -16.24 5.47
CA PRO A 172 2.82 -16.35 6.65
C PRO A 172 1.95 -17.62 6.64
N ASP A 173 1.70 -18.19 5.46
CA ASP A 173 0.79 -19.32 5.28
C ASP A 173 1.24 -20.29 4.17
N GLY A 174 0.52 -21.41 4.05
CA GLY A 174 0.79 -22.43 3.04
C GLY A 174 0.38 -22.05 1.61
N GLN A 175 -0.48 -21.04 1.43
CA GLN A 175 -0.85 -20.56 0.09
C GLN A 175 0.30 -19.76 -0.50
N MET A 176 0.82 -18.79 0.24
CA MET A 176 1.98 -18.01 -0.18
C MET A 176 3.21 -18.90 -0.42
N LYS A 177 3.48 -19.87 0.44
CA LYS A 177 4.57 -20.85 0.23
C LYS A 177 4.44 -21.59 -1.10
N ARG A 178 3.22 -21.98 -1.49
CA ARG A 178 2.97 -22.66 -2.77
C ARG A 178 3.24 -21.72 -3.94
N THR A 179 2.74 -20.49 -3.88
CA THR A 179 2.94 -19.47 -4.91
C THR A 179 4.42 -19.14 -5.12
N VAL A 180 5.18 -18.95 -4.03
CA VAL A 180 6.62 -18.66 -4.09
C VAL A 180 7.39 -19.85 -4.69
N LYS A 181 7.06 -21.09 -4.31
CA LYS A 181 7.69 -22.29 -4.89
C LYS A 181 7.44 -22.42 -6.39
N GLN A 182 6.22 -22.14 -6.85
CA GLN A 182 5.92 -22.13 -8.28
C GLN A 182 6.75 -21.08 -9.03
N ALA A 183 6.95 -19.90 -8.44
CA ALA A 183 7.80 -18.87 -9.01
C ALA A 183 9.27 -19.32 -9.09
N LEU A 184 9.82 -19.93 -8.02
CA LEU A 184 11.16 -20.51 -7.99
C LEU A 184 11.36 -21.59 -9.08
N ASP A 185 10.40 -22.50 -9.21
CA ASP A 185 10.44 -23.55 -10.24
C ASP A 185 10.48 -22.97 -11.66
N SER A 186 9.81 -21.83 -11.88
CA SER A 186 9.79 -21.17 -13.19
C SER A 186 11.14 -20.54 -13.59
N ILE A 187 11.98 -20.20 -12.61
CA ILE A 187 13.33 -19.67 -12.84
C ILE A 187 14.28 -20.79 -13.24
N SER A 188 14.21 -21.94 -12.56
CA SER A 188 15.10 -23.08 -12.78
C SER A 188 14.88 -23.81 -14.11
N ARG A 189 13.75 -23.60 -14.79
CA ARG A 189 13.38 -24.26 -16.06
C ARG A 189 13.77 -23.48 -17.33
N ARG A 190 14.45 -22.33 -17.22
CA ARG A 190 14.83 -21.46 -18.34
C ARG A 190 16.32 -21.18 -18.32
#